data_AF-A0A2G9XY71-F1
#
_entry.id   AF-A0A2G9XY71-F1
#
_cell.length_a   1.000
_cell.length_b   1.000
_cell.length_c   1.000
_cell.angle_alpha   90.00
_cell.angle_beta   90.00
_cell.angle_gamma   90.00
#
_symmetry.space_group_name_H-M   'P 1'
#
loop_
_entity.id
_entity.type
_entity.pdbx_description
1 polymer ?
#
loop_
_entity_poly.entity_id
_entity_poly.type
_entity_poly.pdbx_seq_one_letter_code
_entity_poly.pdbx_strand_id
1 'polypeptide(L)'
;MKGIITVDDVIDVIEEEDTEDMYHFGAAGNPPESYFSAGIFGTARRRMIWLLILVFAGFLSGSVIEHYSSTLQLMLILASFIPVLMDSGGNAGTQAAAVVIRGIAVGDIKIVNIWRVIGREFLVGALVGTGLACLTALRAILTGSGGFVGLIVGSAMIISVAIATALGGFLPLLFKKLNLDPALMSGPFLTTIMDVISLGIYFEIARRMMRLIG
;
A
#
# COMPACT_ATOMS: atom_id res chain seq x y z
N MET A 1 -38.16 -31.12 1.29
CA MET A 1 -38.12 -29.89 0.47
C MET A 1 -36.84 -29.17 0.82
N LYS A 2 -35.99 -28.87 -0.17
CA LYS A 2 -34.83 -27.99 0.03
C LYS A 2 -35.39 -26.57 0.17
N GLY A 3 -34.87 -25.79 1.12
CA GLY A 3 -35.38 -24.47 1.48
C GLY A 3 -35.54 -23.53 0.29
N ILE A 4 -36.50 -22.61 0.39
CA ILE A 4 -36.72 -21.54 -0.59
C ILE A 4 -35.76 -20.41 -0.22
N ILE A 5 -34.97 -19.93 -1.18
CA ILE A 5 -34.15 -18.72 -1.02
C ILE A 5 -35.03 -17.54 -1.42
N THR A 6 -35.22 -16.60 -0.49
CA THR A 6 -35.99 -15.38 -0.69
C THR A 6 -35.08 -14.20 -1.02
N VAL A 7 -35.67 -13.08 -1.48
CA VAL A 7 -34.91 -11.86 -1.76
C VAL A 7 -34.25 -11.33 -0.49
N ASP A 8 -34.92 -11.44 0.66
CA ASP A 8 -34.39 -11.03 1.95
C ASP A 8 -33.12 -11.82 2.30
N ASP A 9 -33.14 -13.15 2.10
CA ASP A 9 -31.95 -14.00 2.31
C ASP A 9 -30.75 -13.60 1.43
N VAL A 10 -31.00 -13.10 0.22
CA VAL A 10 -29.94 -12.63 -0.69
C VAL A 10 -29.39 -11.28 -0.26
N ILE A 11 -30.24 -10.39 0.25
CA ILE A 11 -29.82 -9.07 0.74
C ILE A 11 -28.92 -9.24 1.98
N ASP A 12 -29.31 -10.10 2.92
CA ASP A 12 -28.54 -10.36 4.13
C ASP A 12 -27.13 -10.87 3.80
N VAL A 13 -27.01 -11.81 2.85
CA VAL A 13 -25.70 -12.32 2.41
C VAL A 13 -24.84 -11.25 1.76
N ILE A 14 -25.42 -10.33 0.97
CA ILE A 14 -24.66 -9.22 0.38
C ILE A 14 -24.11 -8.30 1.47
N GLU A 15 -24.89 -7.98 2.49
CA GLU A 15 -24.45 -7.14 3.60
C GLU A 15 -23.34 -7.81 4.44
N GLU A 16 -23.46 -9.13 4.68
CA GLU A 16 -22.45 -9.91 5.39
C GLU A 16 -21.11 -9.93 4.63
N GLU A 17 -21.13 -10.21 3.33
CA GLU A 17 -19.93 -10.27 2.48
C GLU A 17 -19.28 -8.88 2.34
N ASP A 18 -20.05 -7.82 2.07
CA ASP A 18 -19.52 -6.45 2.01
C ASP A 18 -18.89 -6.03 3.35
N THR A 19 -19.45 -6.50 4.48
CA THR A 19 -18.88 -6.28 5.81
C THR A 19 -17.58 -7.06 5.99
N GLU A 20 -17.55 -8.34 5.64
CA GLU A 20 -16.36 -9.19 5.74
C GLU A 20 -15.20 -8.63 4.90
N ASP A 21 -15.46 -8.23 3.64
CA ASP A 21 -14.50 -7.58 2.75
C ASP A 21 -13.89 -6.33 3.38
N MET A 22 -14.71 -5.49 4.00
CA MET A 22 -14.23 -4.26 4.65
C MET A 22 -13.31 -4.58 5.85
N TYR A 23 -13.64 -5.61 6.61
CA TYR A 23 -12.83 -6.06 7.74
C TYR A 23 -11.50 -6.68 7.32
N HIS A 24 -11.50 -7.51 6.27
CA HIS A 24 -10.27 -8.06 5.69
C HIS A 24 -9.40 -6.97 5.08
N PHE A 25 -9.99 -6.03 4.33
CA PHE A 25 -9.26 -4.91 3.75
C PHE A 25 -8.55 -4.04 4.80
N GLY A 26 -9.16 -3.89 5.98
CA GLY A 26 -8.58 -3.19 7.13
C GLY A 26 -7.62 -4.01 7.98
N ALA A 27 -7.35 -5.28 7.64
CA ALA A 27 -6.63 -6.23 8.47
C ALA A 27 -7.20 -6.34 9.90
N ALA A 28 -8.53 -6.26 10.04
CA ALA A 28 -9.23 -6.26 11.31
C ALA A 28 -9.63 -7.68 11.78
N GLY A 29 -9.40 -8.70 10.96
CA GLY A 29 -9.89 -10.06 11.16
C GLY A 29 -11.41 -10.14 11.00
N ASN A 30 -12.04 -11.23 11.40
CA ASN A 30 -13.46 -11.43 11.11
C ASN A 30 -14.37 -10.43 11.86
N PRO A 31 -15.46 -9.97 11.21
CA PRO A 31 -16.43 -9.07 11.84
C PRO A 31 -17.14 -9.74 13.04
N PRO A 32 -17.45 -8.98 14.12
CA PRO A 32 -18.36 -9.44 15.15
C PRO A 32 -19.83 -9.28 14.73
N GLU A 33 -20.76 -9.96 15.39
CA GLU A 33 -22.22 -9.78 15.17
C GLU A 33 -22.68 -8.32 15.37
N SER A 34 -22.10 -7.61 16.34
CA SER A 34 -22.33 -6.17 16.53
C SER A 34 -21.11 -5.53 17.17
N TYR A 35 -20.88 -4.24 16.87
CA TYR A 35 -19.74 -3.49 17.36
C TYR A 35 -19.65 -3.47 18.89
N PHE A 36 -20.77 -3.23 19.57
CA PHE A 36 -20.82 -3.14 21.04
C PHE A 36 -21.07 -4.49 21.73
N SER A 37 -21.45 -5.55 20.99
CA SER A 37 -21.51 -6.91 21.55
C SER A 37 -20.13 -7.57 21.61
N ALA A 38 -19.19 -7.09 20.80
CA ALA A 38 -17.82 -7.59 20.80
C ALA A 38 -17.07 -7.23 22.09
N GLY A 39 -16.67 -8.23 22.87
CA GLY A 39 -15.80 -8.02 24.02
C GLY A 39 -14.47 -7.39 23.62
N ILE A 40 -13.98 -6.44 24.44
CA ILE A 40 -12.72 -5.70 24.21
C ILE A 40 -11.56 -6.65 23.91
N PHE A 41 -11.41 -7.72 24.71
CA PHE A 41 -10.35 -8.71 24.53
C PHE A 41 -10.47 -9.50 23.21
N GLY A 42 -11.69 -9.81 22.78
CA GLY A 42 -11.92 -10.49 21.50
C GLY A 42 -11.50 -9.62 20.32
N THR A 43 -11.89 -8.35 20.33
CA THR A 43 -11.51 -7.37 19.31
C THR A 43 -10.00 -7.11 19.31
N ALA A 44 -9.38 -6.96 20.49
CA ALA A 44 -7.94 -6.80 20.61
C ALA A 44 -7.19 -8.01 20.05
N ARG A 45 -7.63 -9.24 20.38
CA ARG A 45 -7.00 -10.48 19.90
C ARG A 45 -7.04 -10.59 18.38
N ARG A 46 -8.18 -10.30 17.73
CA ARG A 46 -8.31 -10.35 16.26
C ARG A 46 -7.34 -9.39 15.57
N ARG A 47 -7.26 -8.14 16.04
CA ARG A 47 -6.33 -7.14 15.49
C ARG A 47 -4.88 -7.46 15.81
N MET A 48 -4.58 -7.98 17.00
CA MET A 48 -3.23 -8.28 17.44
C MET A 48 -2.54 -9.30 16.53
N ILE A 49 -3.24 -10.31 16.03
CA ILE A 49 -2.68 -11.30 15.10
C ILE A 49 -2.13 -10.61 13.84
N TRP A 50 -2.97 -9.77 13.20
CA TRP A 50 -2.57 -9.04 12.00
C TRP A 50 -1.47 -8.00 12.29
N LEU A 51 -1.61 -7.23 13.37
CA LEU A 51 -0.61 -6.23 13.75
C LEU A 51 0.76 -6.85 14.05
N LEU A 52 0.80 -8.03 14.68
CA LEU A 52 2.06 -8.75 14.91
C LEU A 52 2.72 -9.14 13.58
N ILE A 53 1.96 -9.69 12.63
CA ILE A 53 2.47 -10.02 11.29
C ILE A 53 3.05 -8.77 10.61
N LEU A 54 2.34 -7.65 10.67
CA LEU A 54 2.78 -6.38 10.08
C LEU A 54 4.02 -5.81 10.77
N VAL A 55 4.15 -5.94 12.10
CA VAL A 55 5.36 -5.53 12.83
C VAL A 55 6.57 -6.36 12.39
N PHE A 56 6.42 -7.68 12.28
CA PHE A 56 7.50 -8.55 11.80
C PHE A 56 7.90 -8.21 10.37
N ALA A 57 6.93 -7.96 9.49
CA ALA A 57 7.20 -7.51 8.13
C ALA A 57 7.86 -6.11 8.11
N GLY A 58 7.47 -5.21 9.02
CA GLY A 58 8.07 -3.88 9.19
C GLY A 58 9.53 -3.90 9.62
N PHE A 59 10.01 -4.96 10.30
CA PHE A 59 11.44 -5.11 10.59
C PHE A 59 12.30 -5.20 9.32
N LEU A 60 11.74 -5.68 8.20
CA LEU A 60 12.44 -5.67 6.92
C LEU A 60 12.76 -4.26 6.45
N SER A 61 11.85 -3.31 6.65
CA SER A 61 12.08 -1.88 6.36
C SER A 61 13.22 -1.31 7.21
N GLY A 62 13.30 -1.72 8.48
CA GLY A 62 14.42 -1.41 9.37
C GLY A 62 15.76 -1.95 8.83
N SER A 63 15.78 -3.21 8.37
CA SER A 63 16.96 -3.80 7.74
C SER A 63 17.39 -3.11 6.45
N VAL A 64 16.45 -2.59 5.65
CA VAL A 64 16.77 -1.76 4.47
C VAL A 64 17.47 -0.46 4.90
N ILE A 65 16.97 0.23 5.92
CA ILE A 65 17.61 1.44 6.45
C ILE A 65 19.02 1.12 6.96
N GLU A 66 19.20 0.02 7.70
CA GLU A 66 20.49 -0.42 8.21
C GLU A 66 21.49 -0.71 7.07
N HIS A 67 21.04 -1.42 6.03
CA HIS A 67 21.83 -1.71 4.83
C HIS A 67 22.34 -0.43 4.14
N TYR A 68 21.56 0.65 4.13
CA TYR A 68 21.92 1.94 3.54
C TYR A 68 22.42 2.98 4.54
N SER A 69 22.79 2.57 5.77
CA SER A 69 23.26 3.46 6.83
C SER A 69 24.45 4.34 6.42
N SER A 70 25.40 3.80 5.65
CA SER A 70 26.53 4.57 5.11
C SER A 70 26.08 5.70 4.18
N THR A 71 25.06 5.45 3.36
CA THR A 71 24.46 6.46 2.46
C THR A 71 23.75 7.54 3.26
N LEU A 72 23.04 7.17 4.32
CA LEU A 72 22.39 8.11 5.23
C LEU A 72 23.39 8.98 6.00
N GLN A 73 24.53 8.43 6.41
CA GLN A 73 25.57 9.19 7.11
C GLN A 73 26.19 10.28 6.22
N LEU A 74 26.28 10.05 4.91
CA LEU A 74 26.75 11.07 3.96
C LEU A 74 25.77 12.25 3.85
N MET A 75 24.48 12.00 4.03
CA MET A 75 23.45 13.04 3.90
C MET A 75 22.28 12.79 4.85
N LEU A 76 22.46 13.15 6.13
CA LEU A 76 21.49 12.89 7.20
C LEU A 76 20.10 13.50 6.92
N ILE A 77 20.06 14.61 6.18
CA ILE A 77 18.79 15.28 5.81
C ILE A 77 17.85 14.37 5.01
N LEU A 78 18.38 13.35 4.32
CA LEU A 78 17.56 12.34 3.62
C LEU A 78 16.63 11.59 4.58
N ALA A 79 17.00 11.41 5.85
CA ALA A 79 16.16 10.75 6.84
C ALA A 79 14.84 11.52 7.09
N SER A 80 14.86 12.85 6.95
CA SER A 80 13.68 13.71 7.15
C SER A 80 12.60 13.57 6.07
N PHE A 81 12.87 12.81 5.00
CA PHE A 81 11.94 12.51 3.91
C PHE A 81 11.46 11.06 3.90
N ILE A 82 12.03 10.20 4.75
CA ILE A 82 11.61 8.80 4.86
C ILE A 82 10.10 8.67 5.16
N PRO A 83 9.54 9.38 6.17
CA PRO A 83 8.14 9.19 6.53
C PRO A 83 7.18 9.54 5.40
N VAL A 84 7.40 10.67 4.71
CA VAL A 84 6.50 11.11 3.62
C VAL A 84 6.57 10.19 2.42
N LEU A 85 7.74 9.61 2.13
CA LEU A 85 7.90 8.68 1.02
C LEU A 85 7.20 7.35 1.29
N MET A 86 7.42 6.77 2.47
CA MET A 86 6.79 5.52 2.90
C MET A 86 5.27 5.65 2.91
N ASP A 87 4.77 6.72 3.56
CA ASP A 87 3.34 6.99 3.66
C ASP A 87 2.69 7.20 2.28
N SER A 88 3.32 7.97 1.39
CA SER A 88 2.79 8.20 0.04
C SER A 88 2.72 6.92 -0.80
N GLY A 89 3.73 6.05 -0.70
CA GLY A 89 3.73 4.74 -1.36
C GLY A 89 2.60 3.85 -0.85
N GLY A 90 2.49 3.69 0.48
CA GLY A 90 1.44 2.86 1.08
C GLY A 90 0.02 3.37 0.79
N ASN A 91 -0.21 4.67 0.91
CA ASN A 91 -1.50 5.29 0.65
C ASN A 91 -1.92 5.15 -0.81
N ALA A 92 -1.02 5.43 -1.76
CA ALA A 92 -1.32 5.30 -3.18
C ALA A 92 -1.60 3.85 -3.59
N GLY A 93 -0.82 2.90 -3.08
CA GLY A 93 -1.07 1.48 -3.31
C GLY A 93 -2.43 1.04 -2.77
N THR A 94 -2.75 1.44 -1.53
CA THR A 94 -4.03 1.11 -0.88
C THR A 94 -5.23 1.68 -1.64
N GLN A 95 -5.11 2.90 -2.18
CA GLN A 95 -6.14 3.50 -3.04
C GLN A 95 -6.37 2.67 -4.32
N ALA A 96 -5.29 2.27 -5.00
CA ALA A 96 -5.40 1.44 -6.20
C ALA A 96 -6.01 0.06 -5.88
N ALA A 97 -5.60 -0.56 -4.77
CA ALA A 97 -6.15 -1.83 -4.32
C ALA A 97 -7.65 -1.75 -4.03
N ALA A 98 -8.11 -0.72 -3.32
CA ALA A 98 -9.53 -0.54 -3.03
C ALA A 98 -10.40 -0.48 -4.30
N VAL A 99 -9.96 0.31 -5.30
CA VAL A 99 -10.66 0.44 -6.59
C VAL A 99 -10.69 -0.88 -7.34
N VAL A 100 -9.58 -1.62 -7.32
CA VAL A 100 -9.46 -2.89 -8.05
C VAL A 100 -10.23 -4.02 -7.38
N ILE A 101 -10.18 -4.13 -6.05
CA ILE A 101 -10.98 -5.08 -5.26
C ILE A 101 -12.46 -4.84 -5.52
N ARG A 102 -12.92 -3.57 -5.45
CA ARG A 102 -14.33 -3.27 -5.75
C ARG A 102 -14.70 -3.63 -7.18
N GLY A 103 -13.86 -3.28 -8.15
CA GLY A 103 -14.07 -3.64 -9.56
C GLY A 103 -14.10 -5.16 -9.79
N ILE A 104 -13.35 -5.93 -9.00
CA ILE A 104 -13.37 -7.39 -9.00
C ILE A 104 -14.71 -7.92 -8.46
N ALA A 105 -15.20 -7.34 -7.35
CA ALA A 105 -16.42 -7.77 -6.67
C ALA A 105 -17.68 -7.51 -7.51
N VAL A 106 -17.77 -6.34 -8.17
CA VAL A 106 -18.92 -6.02 -9.05
C VAL A 106 -18.81 -6.62 -10.45
N GLY A 107 -17.71 -7.30 -10.78
CA GLY A 107 -17.50 -7.99 -12.06
C GLY A 107 -16.97 -7.13 -13.22
N ASP A 108 -16.69 -5.85 -12.97
CA ASP A 108 -16.11 -4.90 -13.94
C ASP A 108 -14.67 -5.25 -14.31
N ILE A 109 -13.91 -5.82 -13.38
CA ILE A 109 -12.52 -6.22 -13.55
C ILE A 109 -12.39 -7.75 -13.50
N LYS A 110 -11.87 -8.32 -14.58
CA LYS A 110 -11.61 -9.76 -14.72
C LYS A 110 -10.11 -10.04 -14.77
N ILE A 111 -9.71 -11.27 -14.42
CA ILE A 111 -8.30 -11.69 -14.41
C ILE A 111 -7.64 -11.51 -15.79
N VAL A 112 -8.41 -11.70 -16.88
CA VAL A 112 -7.93 -11.48 -18.26
C VAL A 112 -7.46 -10.04 -18.51
N ASN A 113 -7.89 -9.09 -17.68
CA ASN A 113 -7.52 -7.67 -17.79
C ASN A 113 -6.26 -7.30 -17.00
N ILE A 114 -5.56 -8.25 -16.38
CA ILE A 114 -4.46 -7.97 -15.44
C ILE A 114 -3.40 -6.99 -15.98
N TRP A 115 -2.89 -7.20 -17.19
CA TRP A 115 -1.89 -6.31 -17.78
C TRP A 115 -2.43 -4.92 -18.12
N ARG A 116 -3.72 -4.83 -18.49
CA ARG A 116 -4.40 -3.55 -18.73
C ARG A 116 -4.58 -2.78 -17.43
N VAL A 117 -4.93 -3.47 -16.33
CA VAL A 117 -5.05 -2.85 -15.00
C VAL A 117 -3.69 -2.35 -14.52
N ILE A 118 -2.65 -3.18 -14.58
CA ILE A 118 -1.28 -2.79 -14.17
C ILE A 118 -0.82 -1.56 -14.95
N GLY A 119 -0.95 -1.56 -16.28
CA GLY A 119 -0.54 -0.43 -17.12
C GLY A 119 -1.33 0.85 -16.81
N ARG A 120 -2.65 0.73 -16.61
CA ARG A 120 -3.50 1.87 -16.22
C ARG A 120 -3.07 2.45 -14.88
N GLU A 121 -2.95 1.60 -13.86
CA GLU A 121 -2.60 2.03 -12.51
C GLU A 121 -1.19 2.60 -12.44
N PHE A 122 -0.23 2.04 -13.18
CA PHE A 122 1.12 2.59 -13.29
C PHE A 122 1.11 4.02 -13.86
N LEU A 123 0.34 4.28 -14.92
CA LEU A 123 0.23 5.61 -15.52
C LEU A 123 -0.46 6.61 -14.58
N VAL A 124 -1.54 6.18 -13.90
CA VAL A 124 -2.20 6.99 -12.86
C VAL A 124 -1.21 7.33 -11.74
N GLY A 125 -0.47 6.34 -11.24
CA GLY A 125 0.53 6.53 -10.20
C GLY A 125 1.69 7.41 -10.63
N ALA A 126 2.15 7.32 -11.88
CA ALA A 126 3.19 8.21 -12.41
C ALA A 126 2.72 9.67 -12.46
N LEU A 127 1.46 9.91 -12.85
CA LEU A 127 0.86 11.24 -12.88
C LEU A 127 0.69 11.82 -11.47
N VAL A 128 0.08 11.06 -10.56
CA VAL A 128 -0.10 11.45 -9.15
C VAL A 128 1.26 11.65 -8.47
N GLY A 129 2.19 10.71 -8.69
CA GLY A 129 3.55 10.75 -8.18
C GLY A 129 4.33 11.97 -8.64
N THR A 130 4.09 12.46 -9.86
CA THR A 130 4.68 13.72 -10.34
C THR A 130 4.18 14.92 -9.53
N GLY A 131 2.88 14.99 -9.24
CA GLY A 131 2.32 16.03 -8.37
C GLY A 131 2.93 15.99 -6.95
N LEU A 132 3.04 14.81 -6.36
CA LEU A 132 3.64 14.62 -5.03
C LEU A 132 5.15 14.90 -5.02
N ALA A 133 5.85 14.59 -6.11
CA ALA A 133 7.26 14.90 -6.29
C ALA A 133 7.52 16.40 -6.35
N CYS A 134 6.66 17.17 -7.04
CA CYS A 134 6.76 18.63 -7.04
C CYS A 134 6.62 19.21 -5.63
N LEU A 135 5.66 18.73 -4.84
CA LEU A 135 5.46 19.19 -3.46
C LEU A 135 6.65 18.83 -2.55
N THR A 136 7.15 17.60 -2.64
CA THR A 136 8.28 17.15 -1.81
C THR A 136 9.61 17.81 -2.21
N ALA A 137 9.85 18.03 -3.51
CA ALA A 137 11.01 18.79 -4.00
C ALA A 137 10.92 20.27 -3.60
N LEU A 138 9.74 20.90 -3.69
CA LEU A 138 9.53 22.26 -3.21
C LEU A 138 9.82 22.37 -1.71
N ARG A 139 9.32 21.42 -0.91
CA ARG A 139 9.62 21.36 0.53
C ARG A 139 11.12 21.27 0.79
N ALA A 140 11.87 20.48 0.01
CA ALA A 140 13.33 20.39 0.14
C ALA A 140 14.05 21.72 -0.13
N ILE A 141 13.57 22.51 -1.09
CA ILE A 141 14.12 23.84 -1.37
C ILE A 141 13.79 24.82 -0.23
N LEU A 142 12.53 24.84 0.22
CA LEU A 142 12.06 25.76 1.26
C LEU A 142 12.70 25.51 2.63
N THR A 143 13.03 24.26 2.96
CA THR A 143 13.70 23.92 4.23
C THR A 143 15.22 24.04 4.17
N GLY A 144 15.79 24.51 3.05
CA GLY A 144 17.24 24.62 2.88
C GLY A 144 17.96 23.28 2.68
N SER A 145 17.23 22.19 2.38
CA SER A 145 17.84 20.88 2.07
C SER A 145 18.56 20.89 0.71
N GLY A 146 18.20 21.84 -0.17
CA GLY A 146 18.83 22.07 -1.47
C GLY A 146 18.18 21.32 -2.63
N GLY A 147 18.36 21.84 -3.85
CA GLY A 147 17.74 21.29 -5.05
C GLY A 147 18.17 19.86 -5.36
N PHE A 148 19.40 19.47 -5.00
CA PHE A 148 19.89 18.10 -5.19
C PHE A 148 19.10 17.08 -4.36
N VAL A 149 18.82 17.39 -3.09
CA VAL A 149 17.94 16.56 -2.23
C VAL A 149 16.53 16.52 -2.82
N GLY A 150 16.03 17.66 -3.30
CA GLY A 150 14.74 17.74 -3.98
C GLY A 150 14.64 16.80 -5.19
N LEU A 151 15.70 16.69 -6.00
CA LEU A 151 15.75 15.77 -7.14
C LEU A 151 15.78 14.29 -6.71
N ILE A 152 16.54 13.95 -5.67
CA ILE A 152 16.59 12.58 -5.12
C ILE A 152 15.19 12.17 -4.64
N VAL A 153 14.59 12.98 -3.77
CA VAL A 153 13.29 12.70 -3.15
C VAL A 153 12.18 12.70 -4.21
N GLY A 154 12.17 13.67 -5.11
CA GLY A 154 11.16 13.78 -6.16
C GLY A 154 11.21 12.59 -7.12
N SER A 155 12.40 12.17 -7.57
CA SER A 155 12.54 11.00 -8.45
C SER A 155 12.10 9.72 -7.75
N ALA A 156 12.47 9.55 -6.47
CA ALA A 156 12.03 8.41 -5.68
C ALA A 156 10.51 8.40 -5.48
N MET A 157 9.88 9.56 -5.26
CA MET A 157 8.44 9.70 -5.09
C MET A 157 7.67 9.25 -6.34
N ILE A 158 8.07 9.71 -7.54
CA ILE A 158 7.41 9.32 -8.79
C ILE A 158 7.44 7.80 -8.96
N ILE A 159 8.62 7.21 -8.83
CA ILE A 159 8.83 5.77 -9.06
C ILE A 159 8.10 4.95 -8.00
N SER A 160 8.19 5.35 -6.73
CA SER A 160 7.55 4.62 -5.62
C SER A 160 6.03 4.63 -5.75
N VAL A 161 5.43 5.77 -6.08
CA VAL A 161 3.97 5.90 -6.25
C VAL A 161 3.50 5.13 -7.48
N ALA A 162 4.22 5.19 -8.61
CA ALA A 162 3.88 4.43 -9.81
C ALA A 162 3.94 2.91 -9.60
N ILE A 163 4.93 2.43 -8.85
CA ILE A 163 5.04 1.01 -8.48
C ILE A 163 3.96 0.64 -7.47
N ALA A 164 3.66 1.51 -6.51
CA ALA A 164 2.63 1.27 -5.50
C ALA A 164 1.26 1.04 -6.12
N THR A 165 0.82 1.91 -7.02
CA THR A 165 -0.48 1.78 -7.68
C THR A 165 -0.50 0.54 -8.60
N ALA A 166 0.59 0.27 -9.32
CA ALA A 166 0.71 -0.93 -10.14
C ALA A 166 0.59 -2.22 -9.30
N LEU A 167 1.24 -2.27 -8.13
CA LEU A 167 1.13 -3.39 -7.19
C LEU A 167 -0.26 -3.48 -6.56
N GLY A 168 -0.86 -2.34 -6.20
CA GLY A 168 -2.23 -2.26 -5.71
C GLY A 168 -3.25 -2.79 -6.71
N GLY A 169 -3.03 -2.59 -8.01
CA GLY A 169 -3.85 -3.22 -9.05
C GLY A 169 -3.51 -4.68 -9.35
N PHE A 170 -2.24 -5.07 -9.21
CA PHE A 170 -1.78 -6.43 -9.53
C PHE A 170 -2.18 -7.45 -8.46
N LEU A 171 -1.95 -7.14 -7.18
CA LEU A 171 -2.00 -8.14 -6.11
C LEU A 171 -3.42 -8.67 -5.84
N PRO A 172 -4.49 -7.87 -5.84
CA PRO A 172 -5.86 -8.40 -5.74
C PRO A 172 -6.21 -9.37 -6.88
N LEU A 173 -5.75 -9.08 -8.10
CA LEU A 173 -5.96 -9.96 -9.26
C LEU A 173 -5.13 -11.25 -9.17
N LEU A 174 -3.92 -11.16 -8.59
CA LEU A 174 -3.10 -12.33 -8.31
C LEU A 174 -3.79 -13.24 -7.29
N PHE A 175 -4.34 -12.69 -6.21
CA PHE A 175 -5.09 -13.45 -5.22
C PHE A 175 -6.32 -14.11 -5.85
N LYS A 176 -7.11 -13.37 -6.63
CA LYS A 176 -8.23 -13.93 -7.40
C LYS A 176 -7.80 -15.09 -8.30
N LYS A 177 -6.65 -14.97 -8.97
CA LYS A 177 -6.10 -16.02 -9.84
C LYS A 177 -5.67 -17.26 -9.08
N LEU A 178 -5.25 -17.11 -7.83
CA LEU A 178 -4.90 -18.21 -6.93
C LEU A 178 -6.12 -18.79 -6.20
N ASN A 179 -7.33 -18.34 -6.51
CA ASN A 179 -8.58 -18.66 -5.79
C ASN A 179 -8.52 -18.27 -4.31
N LEU A 180 -7.78 -17.20 -3.99
CA LEU A 180 -7.79 -16.55 -2.69
C LEU A 180 -8.69 -15.32 -2.74
N ASP A 181 -9.25 -14.95 -1.60
CA ASP A 181 -10.03 -13.73 -1.45
C ASP A 181 -9.16 -12.49 -1.74
N PRO A 182 -9.50 -11.65 -2.75
CA PRO A 182 -8.81 -10.41 -3.06
C PRO A 182 -8.78 -9.39 -1.91
N ALA A 183 -9.76 -9.37 -1.01
CA ALA A 183 -9.82 -8.45 0.13
C ALA A 183 -8.73 -8.75 1.18
N LEU A 184 -8.18 -9.97 1.19
CA LEU A 184 -7.01 -10.33 2.01
C LEU A 184 -5.74 -9.56 1.62
N MET A 185 -5.69 -8.99 0.41
CA MET A 185 -4.69 -7.97 0.05
C MET A 185 -5.04 -6.62 0.71
N SER A 186 -5.04 -6.67 2.04
CA SER A 186 -5.40 -5.56 2.92
C SER A 186 -4.52 -4.34 2.68
N GLY A 187 -5.09 -3.15 2.89
CA GLY A 187 -4.34 -1.89 2.83
C GLY A 187 -3.07 -1.90 3.70
N PRO A 188 -3.16 -2.32 4.98
CA PRO A 188 -1.98 -2.39 5.85
C PRO A 188 -0.87 -3.31 5.33
N PHE A 189 -1.19 -4.49 4.80
CA PHE A 189 -0.19 -5.41 4.26
C PHE A 189 0.51 -4.84 3.03
N LEU A 190 -0.27 -4.21 2.12
CA LEU A 190 0.28 -3.54 0.95
C LEU A 190 1.23 -2.38 1.34
N THR A 191 0.84 -1.60 2.35
CA THR A 191 1.68 -0.52 2.88
C THR A 191 3.02 -1.05 3.38
N THR A 192 3.06 -2.16 4.13
CA THR A 192 4.32 -2.74 4.60
C THR A 192 5.21 -3.25 3.47
N ILE A 193 4.64 -3.81 2.39
CA ILE A 193 5.42 -4.15 1.19
C ILE A 193 6.01 -2.88 0.57
N MET A 194 5.20 -1.83 0.47
CA MET A 194 5.63 -0.57 -0.12
C MET A 194 6.67 0.17 0.72
N ASP A 195 6.69 0.00 2.03
CA ASP A 195 7.74 0.54 2.89
C ASP A 195 9.12 0.03 2.45
N VAL A 196 9.27 -1.29 2.31
CA VAL A 196 10.52 -1.93 1.87
C VAL A 196 10.92 -1.47 0.47
N ILE A 197 9.96 -1.48 -0.47
CA ILE A 197 10.21 -1.13 -1.87
C ILE A 197 10.58 0.35 -2.01
N SER A 198 9.82 1.25 -1.39
CA SER A 198 10.03 2.70 -1.49
C SER A 198 11.36 3.11 -0.86
N LEU A 199 11.71 2.53 0.30
CA LEU A 199 13.03 2.75 0.92
C LEU A 199 14.17 2.25 0.02
N GLY A 200 14.03 1.07 -0.58
CA GLY A 200 15.01 0.53 -1.51
C GLY A 200 15.21 1.44 -2.73
N ILE A 201 14.12 1.89 -3.35
CA ILE A 201 14.15 2.84 -4.48
C ILE A 201 14.85 4.13 -4.06
N TYR A 202 14.45 4.70 -2.93
CA TYR A 202 14.96 5.97 -2.43
C TYR A 202 16.46 5.94 -2.18
N PHE A 203 16.93 4.96 -1.42
CA PHE A 203 18.34 4.87 -1.10
C PHE A 203 19.18 4.48 -2.30
N GLU A 204 18.66 3.68 -3.22
CA GLU A 204 19.38 3.34 -4.44
C GLU A 204 19.55 4.56 -5.36
N ILE A 205 18.51 5.37 -5.51
CA ILE A 205 18.59 6.66 -6.23
C ILE A 205 19.59 7.58 -5.53
N ALA A 206 19.47 7.76 -4.22
CA ALA A 206 20.36 8.62 -3.44
C ALA A 206 21.82 8.19 -3.58
N ARG A 207 22.11 6.89 -3.42
CA ARG A 207 23.44 6.30 -3.55
C ARG A 207 24.04 6.51 -4.94
N ARG A 208 23.25 6.29 -6.00
CA ARG A 208 23.71 6.49 -7.39
C ARG A 208 23.97 7.96 -7.69
N MET A 209 23.06 8.85 -7.28
CA MET A 209 23.20 10.29 -7.54
C MET A 209 24.39 10.89 -6.78
N MET A 210 24.61 10.50 -5.53
CA MET A 210 25.78 10.96 -4.76
C MET A 210 27.11 10.53 -5.40
N ARG A 211 27.18 9.31 -5.96
CA ARG A 211 28.37 8.82 -6.69
C ARG A 211 28.65 9.55 -8.00
N LEU A 212 27.68 10.27 -8.57
CA LEU A 212 27.88 11.04 -9.79
C LEU A 212 28.46 12.43 -9.53
N ILE A 213 28.41 12.90 -8.27
CA ILE A 213 28.87 14.24 -7.87
C ILE A 213 30.19 14.18 -7.08
N GLY A 214 30.51 13.03 -6.47
CA GLY A 214 31.81 12.76 -5.83
C GLY A 214 32.77 12.04 -6.74
#